data_AF-A0A2D4F258-F1
#
_entry.id   AF-A0A2D4F258-F1
#
_cell.length_a   1.000
_cell.length_b   1.000
_cell.length_c   1.000
_cell.angle_alpha   90.00
_cell.angle_beta   90.00
_cell.angle_gamma   90.00
#
_symmetry.space_group_name_H-M   'P 1'
#
loop_
_entity.id
_entity.type
_entity.pdbx_description
1 polymer ?
#
loop_
_entity_poly.entity_id
_entity_poly.type
_entity_poly.pdbx_seq_one_letter_code
_entity_poly.pdbx_strand_id
1 'polypeptide(L)'
;VLRSSEEHKEKLKTDSLQRLHSTHNLMELLTANHPGIPPTLRDDRLKEECEQLRQHYMSKSNAEVAEAHQALQPVIQTIHELQRKIRSSSPWWLDVIQSAIQYAIDEELVQRVQNDLTSNYKQQMNKLSMADKFRDCRGLQYLLTTQMEEVKKLQKQVREAVKNLEGPPSK
;
A
#
# COMPACT_ATOMS: atom_id res chain seq x y z
N VAL A 1 14.99 8.36 -36.47
CA VAL A 1 14.77 7.55 -35.24
C VAL A 1 14.11 6.21 -35.55
N LEU A 2 12.85 6.17 -36.03
CA LEU A 2 12.10 4.92 -36.24
C LEU A 2 12.78 3.89 -37.15
N ARG A 3 13.32 4.32 -38.30
CA ARG A 3 14.08 3.43 -39.22
C ARG A 3 15.31 2.80 -38.55
N SER A 4 16.10 3.62 -37.87
CA SER A 4 17.33 3.17 -37.19
C SER A 4 17.03 2.23 -36.02
N SER A 5 15.95 2.49 -35.27
CA SER A 5 15.49 1.60 -34.19
C SER A 5 15.07 0.23 -34.71
N GLU A 6 14.38 0.18 -35.85
CA GLU A 6 13.98 -1.08 -36.48
C GLU A 6 15.18 -1.87 -37.02
N GLU A 7 16.11 -1.18 -37.66
CA GLU A 7 17.33 -1.78 -38.24
C GLU A 7 18.24 -2.42 -37.17
N HIS A 8 18.28 -1.87 -35.96
CA HIS A 8 19.18 -2.33 -34.90
C HIS A 8 18.48 -3.09 -33.78
N LYS A 9 17.19 -3.42 -33.92
CA LYS A 9 16.35 -4.00 -32.85
C LYS A 9 16.91 -5.28 -32.22
N GLU A 10 17.68 -6.06 -32.97
CA GLU A 10 18.30 -7.32 -32.50
C GLU A 10 19.64 -7.09 -31.77
N LYS A 11 20.31 -5.97 -32.05
CA LYS A 11 21.64 -5.64 -31.50
C LYS A 11 21.55 -4.72 -30.28
N LEU A 12 20.58 -3.80 -30.28
CA LEU A 12 20.40 -2.82 -29.23
C LEU A 12 18.92 -2.46 -29.06
N LYS A 13 18.49 -2.35 -27.80
CA LYS A 13 17.15 -1.88 -27.48
C LYS A 13 17.14 -0.36 -27.51
N THR A 14 16.26 0.19 -28.34
CA THR A 14 15.91 1.62 -28.28
C THR A 14 14.85 1.81 -27.21
N ASP A 15 14.98 2.88 -26.42
CA ASP A 15 14.02 3.24 -25.38
C ASP A 15 12.60 3.42 -25.95
N SER A 16 11.59 2.88 -25.25
CA SER A 16 10.20 2.86 -25.74
C SER A 16 9.57 4.25 -25.73
N LEU A 17 9.95 5.15 -24.82
CA LEU A 17 9.48 6.53 -24.81
C LEU A 17 10.10 7.33 -25.95
N GLN A 18 11.37 7.11 -26.28
CA GLN A 18 12.01 7.74 -27.45
C GLN A 18 11.33 7.35 -28.77
N ARG A 19 10.97 6.06 -28.89
CA ARG A 19 10.19 5.56 -30.04
C ARG A 19 8.80 6.18 -30.05
N LEU A 20 8.11 6.16 -28.90
CA LEU A 20 6.76 6.70 -28.76
C LEU A 20 6.69 8.19 -29.12
N HIS A 21 7.63 9.00 -28.61
CA HIS A 21 7.74 10.43 -28.93
C HIS A 21 7.91 10.66 -30.44
N SER A 22 8.80 9.90 -31.08
CA SER A 22 9.05 10.03 -32.51
C SER A 22 7.84 9.62 -33.35
N THR A 23 7.15 8.53 -32.98
CA THR A 23 5.94 8.05 -33.65
C THR A 23 4.77 9.02 -33.46
N HIS A 24 4.55 9.51 -32.24
CA HIS A 24 3.46 10.39 -31.90
C HIS A 24 3.57 11.74 -32.64
N ASN A 25 4.73 12.39 -32.60
CA ASN A 25 4.93 13.68 -33.26
C ASN A 25 4.79 13.55 -34.79
N LEU A 26 5.29 12.45 -35.37
CA LEU A 26 5.09 12.20 -36.81
C LEU A 26 3.62 12.03 -37.15
N MET A 27 2.87 11.29 -36.32
CA MET A 27 1.43 11.11 -36.49
C MET A 27 0.66 12.43 -36.37
N GLU A 28 1.01 13.32 -35.44
CA GLU A 28 0.39 14.64 -35.31
C GLU A 28 0.62 15.50 -36.57
N LEU A 29 1.86 15.55 -37.06
CA LEU A 29 2.21 16.31 -38.27
C LEU A 29 1.46 15.82 -39.52
N LEU A 30 1.32 14.49 -39.67
CA LEU A 30 0.57 13.88 -40.77
C LEU A 30 -0.94 14.14 -40.62
N THR A 31 -1.48 14.07 -39.40
CA THR A 31 -2.89 14.37 -39.14
C THR A 31 -3.24 15.84 -39.41
N ALA A 32 -2.29 16.75 -39.16
CA ALA A 32 -2.43 18.19 -39.43
C ALA A 32 -2.23 18.57 -40.91
N ASN A 33 -1.93 17.61 -41.81
CA ASN A 33 -1.64 17.84 -43.23
C ASN A 33 -0.58 18.94 -43.48
N HIS A 34 0.50 18.92 -42.70
CA HIS A 34 1.52 19.96 -42.82
C HIS A 34 2.16 19.97 -44.24
N PRO A 35 2.21 21.11 -44.95
CA PRO A 35 2.83 21.19 -46.26
C PRO A 35 4.31 20.82 -46.17
N GLY A 36 4.79 20.03 -47.13
CA GLY A 36 6.19 19.59 -47.23
C GLY A 36 6.50 18.22 -46.65
N ILE A 37 5.53 17.51 -46.05
CA ILE A 37 5.69 16.13 -45.57
C ILE A 37 5.02 15.18 -46.56
N PRO A 38 5.78 14.43 -47.38
CA PRO A 38 5.19 13.46 -48.30
C PRO A 38 4.65 12.24 -47.53
N PRO A 39 3.47 11.71 -47.90
CA PRO A 39 2.94 10.50 -47.28
C PRO A 39 3.80 9.28 -47.62
N THR A 40 3.86 8.33 -46.70
CA THR A 40 4.59 7.06 -46.87
C THR A 40 3.68 5.86 -46.63
N LEU A 41 4.05 4.71 -47.20
CA LEU A 41 3.34 3.43 -46.99
C LEU A 41 3.35 2.94 -45.52
N ARG A 42 4.13 3.59 -44.64
CA ARG A 42 4.19 3.25 -43.21
C ARG A 42 3.22 4.07 -42.37
N ASP A 43 2.65 5.14 -42.92
CA ASP A 43 1.87 6.11 -42.15
C ASP A 43 0.63 5.45 -41.53
N ASP A 44 0.02 4.49 -42.24
CA ASP A 44 -1.14 3.72 -41.78
C ASP A 44 -0.87 2.89 -40.51
N ARG A 45 0.39 2.52 -40.25
CA ARG A 45 0.79 1.67 -39.11
C ARG A 45 1.18 2.48 -37.87
N LEU A 46 1.42 3.79 -38.02
CA LEU A 46 1.91 4.64 -36.92
C LEU A 46 0.96 4.66 -35.72
N LYS A 47 -0.36 4.64 -35.98
CA LYS A 47 -1.38 4.62 -34.92
C LYS A 47 -1.30 3.34 -34.09
N GLU A 48 -1.17 2.19 -34.75
CA GLU A 48 -1.05 0.90 -34.08
C GLU A 48 0.28 0.79 -33.32
N GLU A 49 1.40 1.19 -33.94
CA GLU A 49 2.73 1.20 -33.30
C GLU A 49 2.73 2.09 -32.05
N CYS A 50 2.08 3.27 -32.10
CA CYS A 50 1.97 4.18 -30.97
C CYS A 50 1.21 3.54 -29.79
N GLU A 51 0.11 2.86 -30.07
CA GLU A 51 -0.70 2.20 -29.04
C GLU A 51 0.06 1.01 -28.43
N GLN A 52 0.73 0.18 -29.26
CA GLN A 52 1.56 -0.92 -28.78
C GLN A 52 2.71 -0.43 -27.89
N LEU A 53 3.39 0.65 -28.25
CA LEU A 53 4.46 1.25 -27.44
C LEU A 53 3.94 1.77 -26.11
N ARG A 54 2.76 2.42 -26.10
CA ARG A 54 2.11 2.88 -24.88
C ARG A 54 1.72 1.72 -23.97
N GLN A 55 1.10 0.68 -24.51
CA GLN A 55 0.72 -0.52 -23.75
C GLN A 55 1.95 -1.22 -23.17
N HIS A 56 3.00 -1.40 -23.97
CA HIS A 56 4.25 -1.98 -23.52
C HIS A 56 4.87 -1.20 -22.35
N TYR A 57 4.90 0.13 -22.46
CA TYR A 57 5.43 1.00 -21.39
C TYR A 57 4.61 0.89 -20.10
N MET A 58 3.28 0.90 -20.21
CA MET A 58 2.39 0.82 -19.03
C MET A 58 2.30 -0.59 -18.42
N SER A 59 2.65 -1.65 -19.18
CA SER A 59 2.47 -3.04 -18.76
C SER A 59 3.08 -3.37 -17.40
N LYS A 60 4.31 -2.92 -17.15
CA LYS A 60 5.02 -3.19 -15.89
C LYS A 60 4.31 -2.59 -14.69
N SER A 61 3.99 -1.29 -14.75
CA SER A 61 3.32 -0.59 -13.66
C SER A 61 1.91 -1.14 -13.41
N ASN A 62 1.17 -1.45 -14.47
CA ASN A 62 -0.15 -2.08 -14.34
C ASN A 62 -0.07 -3.47 -13.68
N ALA A 63 0.94 -4.27 -14.03
CA ALA A 63 1.18 -5.57 -13.40
C ALA A 63 1.53 -5.42 -11.92
N GLU A 64 2.43 -4.48 -11.55
CA GLU A 64 2.80 -4.21 -10.16
C GLU A 64 1.58 -3.80 -9.32
N VAL A 65 0.68 -2.96 -9.86
CA VAL A 65 -0.56 -2.58 -9.19
C VAL A 65 -1.48 -3.80 -9.00
N ALA A 66 -1.67 -4.61 -10.04
CA ALA A 66 -2.52 -5.80 -9.97
C ALA A 66 -1.99 -6.84 -8.97
N GLU A 67 -0.68 -7.09 -8.98
CA GLU A 67 0.00 -7.99 -8.05
C GLU A 67 -0.13 -7.50 -6.60
N ALA A 68 0.08 -6.20 -6.35
CA ALA A 68 -0.08 -5.61 -5.02
C ALA A 68 -1.53 -5.78 -4.50
N HIS A 69 -2.54 -5.56 -5.35
CA HIS A 69 -3.94 -5.79 -5.00
C HIS A 69 -4.25 -7.26 -4.65
N GLN A 70 -3.69 -8.21 -5.42
CA GLN A 70 -3.87 -9.63 -5.17
C GLN A 70 -3.17 -10.08 -3.88
N ALA A 71 -1.97 -9.57 -3.62
CA ALA A 71 -1.18 -9.90 -2.43
C ALA A 71 -1.88 -9.51 -1.12
N LEU A 72 -2.80 -8.53 -1.15
CA LEU A 72 -3.57 -8.12 0.03
C LEU A 72 -4.70 -9.10 0.39
N GLN A 73 -5.24 -9.86 -0.57
CA GLN A 73 -6.44 -10.68 -0.37
C GLN A 73 -6.29 -11.72 0.75
N PRO A 74 -5.20 -12.50 0.84
CA PRO A 74 -5.04 -13.51 1.89
C PRO A 74 -5.04 -12.87 3.29
N VAL A 75 -4.34 -11.75 3.46
CA VAL A 75 -4.26 -11.03 4.74
C VAL A 75 -5.61 -10.46 5.15
N ILE A 76 -6.36 -9.88 4.20
CA ILE A 76 -7.71 -9.35 4.47
C ILE A 76 -8.63 -10.48 4.94
N GLN A 77 -8.58 -11.64 4.27
CA GLN A 77 -9.36 -12.81 4.65
C GLN A 77 -8.98 -13.30 6.06
N THR A 78 -7.68 -13.45 6.35
CA THR A 78 -7.20 -13.85 7.68
C THR A 78 -7.67 -12.88 8.76
N ILE A 79 -7.62 -11.56 8.50
CA ILE A 79 -8.11 -10.55 9.45
C ILE A 79 -9.61 -10.74 9.72
N HIS A 80 -10.43 -10.95 8.67
CA HIS A 80 -11.87 -11.18 8.85
C HIS A 80 -12.16 -12.46 9.65
N GLU A 81 -11.42 -13.54 9.39
CA GLU A 81 -11.57 -14.80 10.11
C GLU A 81 -11.20 -14.66 11.60
N LEU A 82 -10.10 -13.96 11.90
CA LEU A 82 -9.68 -13.71 13.28
C LEU A 82 -10.65 -12.77 14.00
N GLN A 83 -11.15 -11.73 13.33
CA GLN A 83 -12.12 -10.81 13.93
C GLN A 83 -13.42 -11.51 14.33
N ARG A 84 -13.88 -12.53 13.58
CA ARG A 84 -15.07 -13.32 13.97
C ARG A 84 -14.86 -14.15 15.23
N LYS A 85 -13.63 -14.53 15.55
CA LYS A 85 -13.29 -15.30 16.76
C LYS A 85 -13.20 -14.41 18.01
N ILE A 86 -13.06 -13.10 17.83
CA ILE A 86 -12.88 -12.15 18.93
C ILE A 86 -14.22 -11.48 19.23
N ARG A 87 -14.67 -11.57 20.50
CA ARG A 87 -15.85 -10.84 20.98
C ARG A 87 -15.50 -9.35 21.07
N SER A 88 -16.13 -8.53 20.22
CA SER A 88 -15.86 -7.10 20.14
C SER A 88 -16.52 -6.27 21.25
N SER A 89 -17.65 -6.74 21.79
CA SER A 89 -18.41 -6.08 22.86
C SER A 89 -17.84 -6.33 24.27
N SER A 90 -17.25 -7.51 24.50
CA SER A 90 -16.50 -7.83 25.72
C SER A 90 -15.19 -8.54 25.34
N PRO A 91 -14.11 -7.77 25.09
CA PRO A 91 -12.81 -8.34 24.85
C PRO A 91 -12.32 -9.18 26.04
N TRP A 92 -11.73 -10.34 25.76
CA TRP A 92 -11.24 -11.28 26.77
C TRP A 92 -10.30 -10.64 27.82
N TRP A 93 -9.51 -9.65 27.42
CA TRP A 93 -8.56 -8.98 28.30
C TRP A 93 -9.26 -8.08 29.35
N LEU A 94 -10.48 -7.60 29.08
CA LEU A 94 -11.28 -6.90 30.10
C LEU A 94 -11.71 -7.87 31.21
N ASP A 95 -12.20 -9.05 30.82
CA ASP A 95 -12.62 -10.09 31.76
C ASP A 95 -11.45 -10.57 32.62
N VAL A 96 -10.25 -10.66 32.04
CA VAL A 96 -9.01 -11.00 32.78
C VAL A 96 -8.64 -9.92 33.79
N ILE A 97 -8.66 -8.63 33.41
CA ILE A 97 -8.37 -7.53 34.34
C ILE A 97 -9.40 -7.49 35.47
N GLN A 98 -10.68 -7.66 35.15
CA GLN A 98 -11.76 -7.68 36.14
C GLN A 98 -11.59 -8.86 37.11
N SER A 99 -11.25 -10.04 36.61
CA SER A 99 -10.97 -11.22 37.43
C SER A 99 -9.74 -10.99 38.32
N ALA A 100 -8.67 -10.39 37.79
CA ALA A 100 -7.47 -10.10 38.58
C ALA A 100 -7.75 -9.18 39.77
N ILE A 101 -8.59 -8.14 39.57
CA ILE A 101 -9.07 -7.27 40.65
C ILE A 101 -9.93 -8.06 41.65
N GLN A 102 -10.83 -8.92 41.17
CA GLN A 102 -11.71 -9.71 42.03
C GLN A 102 -10.94 -10.70 42.92
N TYR A 103 -9.87 -11.29 42.41
CA TYR A 103 -9.02 -12.23 43.14
C TYR A 103 -7.85 -11.56 43.87
N ALA A 104 -7.76 -10.22 43.87
CA ALA A 104 -6.68 -9.45 44.50
C ALA A 104 -5.26 -9.85 44.02
N ILE A 105 -5.14 -10.16 42.72
CA ILE A 105 -3.87 -10.46 42.03
C ILE A 105 -3.54 -9.38 40.98
N ASP A 106 -4.21 -8.24 41.05
CA ASP A 106 -4.07 -7.13 40.11
C ASP A 106 -2.67 -6.50 40.16
N GLU A 107 -2.05 -6.39 41.34
CA GLU A 107 -0.66 -5.91 41.45
C GLU A 107 0.33 -6.83 40.73
N GLU A 108 0.18 -8.16 40.84
CA GLU A 108 1.02 -9.12 40.12
C GLU A 108 0.85 -8.96 38.60
N LEU A 109 -0.40 -8.82 38.14
CA LEU A 109 -0.70 -8.61 36.72
C LEU A 109 -0.05 -7.33 36.19
N VAL A 110 -0.19 -6.20 36.91
CA VAL A 110 0.43 -4.92 36.57
C VAL A 110 1.95 -5.06 36.51
N GLN A 111 2.56 -5.67 37.53
CA GLN A 111 4.01 -5.85 37.59
C GLN A 111 4.53 -6.71 36.43
N ARG A 112 3.82 -7.79 36.07
CA ARG A 112 4.19 -8.65 34.93
C ARG A 112 4.12 -7.89 33.61
N VAL A 113 3.06 -7.14 33.38
CA VAL A 113 2.93 -6.31 32.17
C VAL A 113 4.01 -5.22 32.11
N GLN A 114 4.29 -4.55 33.23
CA GLN A 114 5.36 -3.55 33.29
C GLN A 114 6.75 -4.16 33.07
N ASN A 115 7.01 -5.34 33.63
CA ASN A 115 8.27 -6.08 33.43
C ASN A 115 8.45 -6.50 31.96
N ASP A 116 7.40 -6.98 31.30
CA ASP A 116 7.43 -7.34 29.88
C ASP A 116 7.66 -6.10 29.01
N LEU A 117 6.95 -4.99 29.28
CA LEU A 117 7.15 -3.74 28.56
C LEU A 117 8.57 -3.20 28.74
N THR A 118 9.12 -3.27 29.95
CA THR A 118 10.47 -2.75 30.25
C THR A 118 11.56 -3.67 29.70
N SER A 119 11.37 -4.99 29.74
CA SER A 119 12.33 -5.97 29.22
C SER A 119 12.45 -5.91 27.70
N ASN A 120 11.34 -5.66 27.01
CA ASN A 120 11.31 -5.49 25.56
C ASN A 120 11.87 -4.13 25.10
N TYR A 121 11.92 -3.12 25.98
CA TYR A 121 12.38 -1.75 25.67
C TYR A 121 13.82 -1.42 26.07
N LYS A 122 14.61 -2.39 26.56
CA LYS A 122 16.02 -2.19 27.00
C LYS A 122 16.99 -1.62 25.94
N GLN A 123 16.53 -1.31 24.71
CA GLN A 123 17.32 -0.76 23.62
C GLN A 123 17.05 0.72 23.27
N GLN A 124 16.08 1.41 23.89
CA GLN A 124 15.80 2.83 23.59
C GLN A 124 15.83 3.72 24.85
N MET A 125 17.02 4.20 25.20
CA MET A 125 17.34 4.96 26.43
C MET A 125 16.62 6.33 26.58
N ASN A 126 15.92 6.82 25.54
CA ASN A 126 15.41 8.20 25.46
C ASN A 126 13.88 8.32 25.30
N LYS A 127 13.10 7.25 25.53
CA LYS A 127 11.63 7.32 25.50
C LYS A 127 11.04 6.90 26.85
N LEU A 128 10.13 7.74 27.37
CA LEU A 128 9.25 7.37 28.48
C LEU A 128 8.58 6.02 28.15
N SER A 129 8.76 5.04 29.03
CA SER A 129 8.23 3.70 28.79
C SER A 129 6.71 3.75 28.82
N MET A 130 6.04 2.95 27.98
CA MET A 130 4.60 2.74 28.10
C MET A 130 4.23 2.16 29.48
N ALA A 131 5.17 1.51 30.17
CA ALA A 131 5.01 1.01 31.52
C ALA A 131 4.73 2.13 32.54
N ASP A 132 5.26 3.34 32.31
CA ASP A 132 5.11 4.48 33.23
C ASP A 132 3.73 5.17 33.10
N LYS A 133 2.95 4.82 32.07
CA LYS A 133 1.66 5.45 31.76
C LYS A 133 0.48 4.87 32.56
N PHE A 134 0.69 3.78 33.29
CA PHE A 134 -0.33 3.19 34.16
C PHE A 134 0.31 2.73 35.47
N ARG A 135 -0.43 2.85 36.57
CA ARG A 135 0.03 2.49 37.91
C ARG A 135 -0.74 1.32 38.51
N ASP A 136 -1.95 1.08 38.04
CA ASP A 136 -2.88 0.07 38.53
C ASP A 136 -3.63 -0.61 37.38
N CYS A 137 -4.38 -1.67 37.68
CA CYS A 137 -5.17 -2.40 36.68
C CYS A 137 -6.24 -1.54 35.99
N ARG A 138 -6.79 -0.54 36.68
CA ARG A 138 -7.77 0.39 36.10
C ARG A 138 -7.12 1.33 35.08
N GLY A 139 -5.94 1.86 35.40
CA GLY A 139 -5.13 2.64 34.46
C GLY A 139 -4.71 1.80 33.24
N LEU A 140 -4.32 0.55 33.45
CA LEU A 140 -4.01 -0.39 32.36
C LEU A 140 -5.24 -0.64 31.48
N GLN A 141 -6.41 -0.87 32.08
CA GLN A 141 -7.67 -1.05 31.37
C GLN A 141 -8.01 0.16 30.48
N TYR A 142 -7.93 1.37 31.04
CA TYR A 142 -8.18 2.60 30.29
C TYR A 142 -7.19 2.77 29.14
N LEU A 143 -5.90 2.53 29.40
CA LEU A 143 -4.84 2.64 28.41
C LEU A 143 -5.05 1.65 27.25
N LEU A 144 -5.31 0.38 27.55
CA LEU A 144 -5.57 -0.64 26.53
C LEU A 144 -6.84 -0.32 25.72
N THR A 145 -7.91 0.14 26.37
CA THR A 145 -9.13 0.56 25.66
C THR A 145 -8.83 1.64 24.64
N THR A 146 -8.16 2.71 25.10
CA THR A 146 -7.80 3.88 24.27
C THR A 146 -6.89 3.47 23.11
N GLN A 147 -5.84 2.69 23.38
CA GLN A 147 -4.90 2.25 22.36
C GLN A 147 -5.56 1.33 21.32
N MET A 148 -6.46 0.43 21.74
CA MET A 148 -7.18 -0.45 20.82
C MET A 148 -8.17 0.32 19.93
N GLU A 149 -8.82 1.36 20.45
CA GLU A 149 -9.67 2.25 19.66
C GLU A 149 -8.86 3.07 18.65
N GLU A 150 -7.72 3.60 19.08
CA GLU A 150 -6.80 4.35 18.22
C GLU A 150 -6.28 3.49 17.06
N VAL A 151 -5.85 2.26 17.34
CA VAL A 151 -5.41 1.30 16.31
C VAL A 151 -6.53 1.00 15.31
N LYS A 152 -7.76 0.77 15.78
CA LYS A 152 -8.92 0.55 14.89
C LYS A 152 -9.21 1.76 14.02
N LYS A 153 -9.13 2.97 14.59
CA LYS A 153 -9.33 4.24 13.86
C LYS A 153 -8.27 4.41 12.78
N LEU A 154 -6.99 4.25 13.12
CA LEU A 154 -5.88 4.36 12.17
C LEU A 154 -5.98 3.32 11.07
N GLN A 155 -6.31 2.07 11.41
CA GLN A 155 -6.53 1.00 10.43
C GLN A 155 -7.64 1.37 9.44
N LYS A 156 -8.76 1.92 9.93
CA LYS A 156 -9.86 2.37 9.06
C LYS A 156 -9.41 3.51 8.15
N GLN A 157 -8.74 4.52 8.69
CA GLN A 157 -8.26 5.67 7.92
C GLN A 157 -7.29 5.27 6.81
N VAL A 158 -6.31 4.41 7.11
CA VAL A 158 -5.34 3.93 6.11
C VAL A 158 -6.04 3.13 5.01
N ARG A 159 -6.99 2.24 5.36
CA ARG A 159 -7.76 1.48 4.37
C ARG A 159 -8.58 2.38 3.45
N GLU A 160 -9.25 3.39 4.01
CA GLU A 160 -10.03 4.35 3.24
C GLU A 160 -9.13 5.21 2.34
N ALA A 161 -7.97 5.65 2.84
CA ALA A 161 -7.02 6.42 2.07
C ALA A 161 -6.49 5.62 0.86
N VAL A 162 -6.10 4.36 1.07
CA VAL A 162 -5.67 3.48 -0.03
C VAL A 162 -6.81 3.27 -1.02
N LYS A 163 -8.01 2.96 -0.54
CA LYS A 163 -9.20 2.76 -1.39
C LYS A 163 -9.53 3.98 -2.26
N ASN A 164 -9.36 5.19 -1.73
CA ASN A 164 -9.61 6.42 -2.47
C ASN A 164 -8.56 6.71 -3.55
N LEU A 165 -7.39 6.07 -3.47
CA LEU A 165 -6.33 6.13 -4.47
C LEU A 165 -6.40 4.97 -5.47
N GLU A 166 -7.35 4.04 -5.30
CA GLU A 166 -7.54 2.94 -6.24
C GLU A 166 -8.18 3.45 -7.54
N GLY A 167 -7.67 2.94 -8.67
CA GLY A 167 -8.15 3.29 -10.00
C GLY A 167 -7.28 4.32 -10.72
N PRO A 168 -7.59 4.60 -12.00
CA PRO A 168 -6.84 5.58 -12.77
C PRO A 168 -7.05 6.98 -12.16
N PRO A 169 -5.97 7.72 -11.86
CA PRO A 169 -6.09 9.07 -11.31
C PRO A 169 -6.80 9.99 -12.31
N SER A 170 -7.55 10.98 -11.79
CA SER A 170 -8.14 12.02 -12.62
C SER A 170 -7.05 12.79 -13.38
N LYS A 171 -7.37 13.17 -14.62
CA LYS A 171 -6.50 14.02 -15.46
C LYS A 171 -6.33 15.41 -14.89
#